data_AF-A0A0Q3KWU9-F1
#
_entry.id   AF-A0A0Q3KWU9-F1
#
_cell.length_a   1.000
_cell.length_b   1.000
_cell.length_c   1.000
_cell.angle_alpha   90.00
_cell.angle_beta   90.00
_cell.angle_gamma   90.00
#
_symmetry.space_group_name_H-M   'P 1'
#
loop_
_entity.id
_entity.type
_entity.pdbx_description
1 polymer ?
#
loop_
_entity_poly.entity_id
_entity_poly.type
_entity_poly.pdbx_seq_one_letter_code
_entity_poly.pdbx_strand_id
1 'polypeptide(L)'
;MAAAAATTTAVAAAATATAATVVAAAAATTFLPFTVSPVPDSDDAFRSTTSAISSDSEPDDLQLLLPNMLPTSTAAAAASSEAELHQFHLPALPSPITVRTIPSLGLTFQLWPSATTLLRFLSASLHLLPRCPAPHCPLAILELGSGTGAAGLALAAALPAHAVLSDLPAALPNLHHNASLNAPLLDSRGGAVSVVPLPWGDAASMEAVVAPAPASRFDLVVASDVVYYETLVDPLIETLRFFVKGEVVFLMAHLRRWKRTDKKFFGKARKLFNIEVLHEDPPLEGWRHGPVVYRFTAKKQHGRR
;
A
#
# COMPACT_ATOMS: atom_id res chain seq x y z
N MET A 1 -27.37 48.72 -28.05
CA MET A 1 -26.48 48.48 -26.87
C MET A 1 -26.47 46.98 -26.52
N ALA A 2 -26.18 46.14 -27.51
CA ALA A 2 -26.20 44.67 -27.42
C ALA A 2 -24.87 44.15 -27.96
N ALA A 3 -23.87 43.97 -27.08
CA ALA A 3 -22.56 43.43 -27.46
C ALA A 3 -21.72 42.91 -26.26
N ALA A 4 -22.34 42.43 -25.18
CA ALA A 4 -21.59 41.99 -23.99
C ALA A 4 -22.02 40.64 -23.39
N ALA A 5 -22.91 39.89 -24.02
CA ALA A 5 -23.44 38.63 -23.47
C ALA A 5 -23.02 37.36 -24.24
N ALA A 6 -22.23 37.48 -25.32
CA ALA A 6 -21.88 36.34 -26.18
C ALA A 6 -20.49 35.73 -25.91
N THR A 7 -19.65 36.37 -25.10
CA THR A 7 -18.23 35.96 -24.95
C THR A 7 -17.99 34.99 -23.79
N THR A 8 -18.91 34.88 -22.82
CA THR A 8 -18.71 34.04 -21.63
C THR A 8 -19.07 32.57 -21.84
N THR A 9 -19.89 32.25 -22.85
CA THR A 9 -20.36 30.87 -23.09
C THR A 9 -19.38 30.05 -23.93
N ALA A 10 -18.49 30.68 -24.69
CA ALA A 10 -17.54 29.99 -25.58
C ALA A 10 -16.31 29.42 -24.85
N VAL A 11 -15.88 30.05 -23.74
CA VAL A 11 -14.70 29.59 -22.97
C VAL A 11 -15.02 28.35 -22.14
N ALA A 12 -16.28 28.19 -21.70
CA ALA A 12 -16.72 27.02 -20.95
C ALA A 12 -16.84 25.75 -21.81
N ALA A 13 -17.20 25.88 -23.10
CA ALA A 13 -17.33 24.72 -24.00
C ALA A 13 -15.97 24.20 -24.51
N ALA A 14 -14.95 25.05 -24.58
CA ALA A 14 -13.59 24.65 -24.96
C ALA A 14 -12.87 23.88 -23.84
N ALA A 15 -13.16 24.18 -22.57
CA ALA A 15 -12.56 23.48 -21.43
C ALA A 15 -13.07 22.04 -21.25
N THR A 16 -14.33 21.76 -21.65
CA THR A 16 -14.92 20.41 -21.56
C THR A 16 -14.48 19.48 -22.70
N ALA A 17 -14.06 20.04 -23.84
CA ALA A 17 -13.59 19.26 -24.98
C ALA A 17 -12.15 18.75 -24.79
N THR A 18 -11.28 19.50 -24.11
CA THR A 18 -9.88 19.10 -23.86
C THR A 18 -9.77 18.03 -22.75
N ALA A 19 -10.76 17.95 -21.85
CA ALA A 19 -10.82 16.93 -20.82
C ALA A 19 -11.27 15.55 -21.35
N ALA A 20 -12.07 15.51 -22.42
CA ALA A 20 -12.59 14.27 -22.99
C ALA A 20 -11.57 13.50 -23.85
N THR A 21 -10.58 14.19 -24.42
CA THR A 21 -9.57 13.55 -25.29
C THR A 21 -8.37 12.98 -24.51
N VAL A 22 -8.15 13.40 -23.25
CA VAL A 22 -7.09 12.84 -22.39
C VAL A 22 -7.52 11.53 -21.70
N VAL A 23 -8.82 11.27 -21.58
CA VAL A 23 -9.37 10.05 -20.94
C VAL A 23 -9.20 8.79 -21.80
N ALA A 24 -8.96 8.92 -23.10
CA ALA A 24 -8.83 7.77 -24.02
C ALA A 24 -7.39 7.25 -24.21
N ALA A 25 -6.37 7.94 -23.70
CA ALA A 25 -4.96 7.57 -23.95
C ALA A 25 -4.28 6.78 -22.81
N ALA A 26 -4.97 6.54 -21.68
CA ALA A 26 -4.40 5.86 -20.52
C ALA A 26 -4.47 4.31 -20.58
N ALA A 27 -5.04 3.72 -21.64
CA ALA A 27 -5.31 2.29 -21.71
C ALA A 27 -4.24 1.45 -22.44
N ALA A 28 -3.09 2.01 -22.82
CA ALA A 28 -2.09 1.28 -23.62
C ALA A 28 -0.62 1.61 -23.32
N THR A 29 -0.27 1.98 -22.07
CA THR A 29 1.15 2.11 -21.70
C THR A 29 1.70 0.74 -21.31
N THR A 30 2.27 0.04 -22.28
CA THR A 30 3.17 -1.10 -22.02
C THR A 30 4.43 -0.56 -21.34
N PHE A 31 4.51 -0.72 -20.02
CA PHE A 31 5.70 -0.36 -19.26
C PHE A 31 6.77 -1.46 -19.36
N LEU A 32 8.03 -1.03 -19.33
CA LEU A 32 9.21 -1.89 -19.36
C LEU A 32 9.19 -2.89 -18.18
N PRO A 33 9.72 -4.11 -18.36
CA PRO A 33 9.75 -5.13 -17.33
C PRO A 33 10.58 -4.69 -16.11
N PHE A 34 10.17 -5.16 -14.93
CA PHE A 34 10.86 -4.96 -13.66
C PHE A 34 12.31 -5.45 -13.74
N THR A 35 13.26 -4.63 -13.27
CA THR A 35 14.67 -5.00 -13.20
C THR A 35 15.02 -5.46 -11.79
N VAL A 36 15.42 -6.71 -11.65
CA VAL A 36 16.00 -7.29 -10.43
C VAL A 36 17.52 -7.19 -10.56
N SER A 37 18.21 -6.76 -9.50
CA SER A 37 19.68 -6.76 -9.45
C SER A 37 20.17 -7.45 -8.18
N PRO A 38 21.22 -8.30 -8.27
CA PRO A 38 21.81 -8.93 -7.10
C PRO A 38 22.52 -7.89 -6.21
N VAL A 39 22.48 -8.10 -4.90
CA VAL A 39 23.10 -7.22 -3.90
C VAL A 39 24.59 -7.57 -3.77
N PRO A 40 25.53 -6.61 -3.76
CA PRO A 40 26.90 -6.87 -3.35
C PRO A 40 26.99 -7.04 -1.83
N ASP A 41 27.68 -8.11 -1.39
CA ASP A 41 27.88 -8.45 0.03
C ASP A 41 28.60 -7.34 0.80
N SER A 42 27.87 -6.70 1.72
CA SER A 42 28.46 -6.01 2.87
C SER A 42 27.44 -5.95 4.00
N ASP A 43 27.48 -6.91 4.91
CA ASP A 43 27.44 -6.72 6.37
C ASP A 43 27.10 -8.03 7.09
N ASP A 44 28.15 -8.65 7.62
CA ASP A 44 28.12 -9.90 8.38
C ASP A 44 27.95 -9.57 9.88
N ALA A 45 26.71 -9.33 10.31
CA ALA A 45 26.42 -9.05 11.72
C ALA A 45 24.99 -9.43 12.14
N PHE A 46 24.62 -10.71 11.99
CA PHE A 46 23.56 -11.27 12.85
C PHE A 46 23.69 -12.79 12.97
N ARG A 47 24.53 -13.25 13.91
CA ARG A 47 24.56 -14.66 14.31
C ARG A 47 24.36 -14.80 15.82
N SER A 48 23.36 -15.62 16.15
CA SER A 48 23.13 -16.30 17.43
C SER A 48 22.31 -15.56 18.50
N THR A 49 21.01 -15.86 18.57
CA THR A 49 20.44 -16.75 19.61
C THR A 49 18.94 -16.91 19.42
N THR A 50 18.50 -18.10 19.01
CA THR A 50 17.08 -18.51 19.10
C THR A 50 17.00 -19.84 19.82
N SER A 51 16.58 -19.80 21.08
CA SER A 51 16.13 -20.98 21.82
C SER A 51 14.78 -21.42 21.28
N ALA A 52 14.69 -22.72 20.98
CA ALA A 52 13.50 -23.38 20.45
C ALA A 52 12.24 -23.12 21.28
N ILE A 53 11.15 -22.71 20.62
CA ILE A 53 9.79 -22.80 21.13
C ILE A 53 9.03 -23.72 20.17
N SER A 54 8.32 -24.66 20.77
CA SER A 54 7.69 -25.84 20.18
C SER A 54 6.70 -25.52 19.06
N SER A 55 6.87 -26.28 17.98
CA SER A 55 5.99 -26.42 16.83
C SER A 55 4.65 -27.04 17.20
N ASP A 56 3.56 -26.39 16.79
CA ASP A 56 2.31 -27.08 16.48
C ASP A 56 1.56 -26.34 15.36
N SER A 57 1.44 -26.99 14.18
CA SER A 57 0.44 -26.80 13.09
C SER A 57 0.46 -25.43 12.34
N GLU A 58 0.52 -25.25 11.01
CA GLU A 58 0.10 -26.00 9.80
C GLU A 58 0.94 -25.54 8.57
N PRO A 59 1.58 -26.44 7.80
CA PRO A 59 2.32 -26.08 6.58
C PRO A 59 1.44 -25.83 5.32
N ASP A 60 0.16 -26.18 5.34
CA ASP A 60 -0.71 -26.16 4.16
C ASP A 60 -1.13 -24.74 3.71
N ASP A 61 -1.32 -23.81 4.66
CA ASP A 61 -1.78 -22.44 4.34
C ASP A 61 -0.71 -21.61 3.60
N LEU A 62 0.58 -21.91 3.80
CA LEU A 62 1.69 -21.21 3.14
C LEU A 62 1.88 -21.67 1.69
N GLN A 63 1.72 -22.97 1.40
CA GLN A 63 1.79 -23.48 0.01
C GLN A 63 0.64 -22.92 -0.83
N LEU A 64 -0.50 -22.69 -0.21
CA LEU A 64 -1.69 -22.12 -0.84
C LEU A 64 -1.61 -20.60 -1.09
N LEU A 65 -0.74 -19.88 -0.40
CA LEU A 65 -0.44 -18.46 -0.67
C LEU A 65 0.56 -18.27 -1.83
N LEU A 66 1.26 -19.34 -2.22
CA LEU A 66 2.32 -19.35 -3.22
C LEU A 66 2.03 -20.26 -4.45
N PRO A 67 0.81 -20.34 -5.05
CA PRO A 67 0.57 -21.44 -5.99
C PRO A 67 1.21 -21.26 -7.36
N ASN A 68 1.65 -20.07 -7.77
CA ASN A 68 2.04 -19.77 -9.16
C ASN A 68 3.05 -18.59 -9.28
N MET A 69 4.24 -18.72 -8.70
CA MET A 69 5.39 -17.83 -8.98
C MET A 69 6.54 -18.56 -9.70
N LEU A 70 6.24 -19.63 -10.44
CA LEU A 70 7.21 -20.29 -11.32
C LEU A 70 6.80 -20.08 -12.78
N PRO A 71 7.62 -19.42 -13.61
CA PRO A 71 7.45 -19.51 -15.05
C PRO A 71 7.63 -20.98 -15.47
N THR A 72 6.74 -21.47 -16.31
CA THR A 72 6.78 -22.82 -16.87
C THR A 72 7.95 -22.92 -17.85
N SER A 73 9.12 -23.26 -17.33
CA SER A 73 10.24 -23.78 -18.09
C SER A 73 11.02 -24.71 -17.18
N THR A 74 11.25 -25.93 -17.65
CA THR A 74 11.98 -27.01 -17.00
C THR A 74 13.37 -26.57 -16.50
N ALA A 75 13.39 -26.08 -15.26
CA ALA A 75 14.47 -26.20 -14.30
C ALA A 75 13.82 -25.86 -12.94
N ALA A 76 13.85 -26.80 -12.00
CA ALA A 76 13.51 -26.49 -10.62
C ALA A 76 14.53 -25.48 -10.11
N ALA A 77 14.23 -24.19 -10.27
CA ALA A 77 14.99 -23.11 -9.68
C ALA A 77 14.76 -23.21 -8.17
N ALA A 78 15.78 -23.67 -7.45
CA ALA A 78 15.85 -23.48 -6.02
C ALA A 78 15.58 -22.00 -5.73
N ALA A 79 14.54 -21.68 -4.96
CA ALA A 79 14.34 -20.32 -4.48
C ALA A 79 15.64 -19.89 -3.78
N SER A 80 16.33 -18.91 -4.33
CA SER A 80 17.53 -18.32 -3.73
C SER A 80 17.18 -17.88 -2.31
N SER A 81 17.93 -18.36 -1.32
CA SER A 81 17.74 -18.01 0.09
C SER A 81 18.22 -16.58 0.40
N GLU A 82 18.40 -15.75 -0.61
CA GLU A 82 19.13 -14.49 -0.57
C GLU A 82 18.17 -13.30 -0.60
N ALA A 83 18.63 -12.19 -0.04
CA ALA A 83 17.90 -10.94 -0.10
C ALA A 83 17.95 -10.37 -1.53
N GLU A 84 16.83 -9.86 -2.03
CA GLU A 84 16.73 -9.30 -3.38
C GLU A 84 16.33 -7.82 -3.32
N LEU A 85 16.93 -7.00 -4.17
CA LEU A 85 16.53 -5.60 -4.33
C LEU A 85 15.59 -5.45 -5.53
N HIS A 86 14.46 -4.81 -5.29
CA HIS A 86 13.48 -4.46 -6.31
C HIS A 86 13.40 -2.94 -6.46
N GLN A 87 13.35 -2.49 -7.71
CA GLN A 87 13.29 -1.07 -8.05
C GLN A 87 11.97 -0.72 -8.76
N PHE A 88 11.24 0.25 -8.21
CA PHE A 88 9.99 0.76 -8.79
C PHE A 88 10.21 2.15 -9.38
N HIS A 89 10.06 2.24 -10.70
CA HIS A 89 10.11 3.50 -11.41
C HIS A 89 8.71 4.12 -11.44
N LEU A 90 8.56 5.27 -10.79
CA LEU A 90 7.33 6.04 -10.80
C LEU A 90 7.54 7.28 -11.67
N PRO A 91 6.62 7.60 -12.61
CA PRO A 91 6.78 8.77 -13.50
C PRO A 91 7.00 10.10 -12.78
N ALA A 92 6.54 10.23 -11.52
CA ALA A 92 6.67 11.42 -10.72
C ALA A 92 8.04 11.58 -10.03
N LEU A 93 8.91 10.57 -10.10
CA LEU A 93 10.17 10.49 -9.34
C LEU A 93 11.40 10.53 -10.26
N PRO A 94 12.49 11.20 -9.85
CA PRO A 94 13.73 11.26 -10.61
C PRO A 94 14.57 9.97 -10.53
N SER A 95 14.32 9.12 -9.52
CA SER A 95 15.00 7.84 -9.30
C SER A 95 14.00 6.81 -8.77
N PRO A 96 14.26 5.51 -8.94
CA PRO A 96 13.34 4.48 -8.47
C PRO A 96 13.28 4.40 -6.95
N ILE A 97 12.15 3.91 -6.45
CA ILE A 97 12.04 3.42 -5.07
C ILE A 97 12.69 2.05 -5.02
N THR A 98 13.63 1.86 -4.10
CA THR A 98 14.35 0.60 -3.94
C THR A 98 13.92 -0.10 -2.65
N VAL A 99 13.47 -1.35 -2.73
CA VAL A 99 13.12 -2.14 -1.54
C VAL A 99 13.82 -3.49 -1.56
N ARG A 100 14.25 -3.94 -0.40
CA ARG A 100 14.77 -5.27 -0.15
C ARG A 100 13.63 -6.22 0.25
N THR A 101 13.57 -7.36 -0.43
CA THR A 101 12.78 -8.54 -0.04
C THR A 101 13.72 -9.61 0.52
N ILE A 102 13.19 -10.44 1.40
CA ILE A 102 13.90 -11.60 1.96
C ILE A 102 12.90 -12.76 2.07
N PRO A 103 12.50 -13.38 0.93
CA PRO A 103 11.38 -14.33 0.91
C PRO A 103 11.53 -15.51 1.89
N SER A 104 12.77 -15.91 2.18
CA SER A 104 13.11 -16.96 3.15
C SER A 104 12.66 -16.66 4.59
N LEU A 105 12.40 -15.40 4.94
CA LEU A 105 11.91 -15.00 6.26
C LEU A 105 10.38 -14.91 6.36
N GLY A 106 9.66 -15.25 5.28
CA GLY A 106 8.19 -15.37 5.28
C GLY A 106 7.45 -14.26 4.54
N LEU A 107 6.12 -14.26 4.68
CA LEU A 107 5.20 -13.47 3.85
C LEU A 107 5.41 -11.95 3.93
N THR A 108 5.80 -11.44 5.11
CA THR A 108 6.00 -10.00 5.35
C THR A 108 7.21 -9.45 4.59
N PHE A 109 8.19 -10.30 4.26
CA PHE A 109 9.42 -9.91 3.58
C PHE A 109 9.34 -10.06 2.06
N GLN A 110 8.14 -10.27 1.51
CA GLN A 110 7.91 -10.44 0.08
C GLN A 110 7.18 -9.24 -0.52
N LEU A 111 7.37 -9.03 -1.82
CA LEU A 111 6.60 -8.07 -2.57
C LEU A 111 5.34 -8.71 -3.14
N TRP A 112 4.19 -8.15 -2.82
CA TRP A 112 2.90 -8.66 -3.27
C TRP A 112 2.33 -7.87 -4.45
N PRO A 113 1.61 -8.50 -5.40
CA PRO A 113 1.06 -7.80 -6.57
C PRO A 113 0.15 -6.61 -6.23
N SER A 114 -0.58 -6.69 -5.12
CA SER A 114 -1.42 -5.60 -4.64
C SER A 114 -0.62 -4.35 -4.27
N ALA A 115 0.60 -4.49 -3.73
CA ALA A 115 1.46 -3.34 -3.43
C ALA A 115 1.81 -2.59 -4.73
N THR A 116 2.27 -3.32 -5.75
CA THR A 116 2.56 -2.76 -7.08
C THR A 116 1.34 -2.12 -7.75
N THR A 117 0.16 -2.72 -7.56
CA THR A 117 -1.10 -2.17 -8.07
C THR A 117 -1.43 -0.83 -7.41
N LEU A 118 -1.31 -0.76 -6.09
CA LEU A 118 -1.57 0.46 -5.33
C LEU A 118 -0.62 1.60 -5.75
N LEU A 119 0.66 1.28 -5.94
CA LEU A 119 1.69 2.22 -6.43
C LEU A 119 1.33 2.84 -7.79
N ARG A 120 0.99 1.99 -8.77
CA ARG A 120 0.59 2.43 -10.11
C ARG A 120 -0.68 3.26 -10.07
N PHE A 121 -1.69 2.77 -9.35
CA PHE A 121 -2.99 3.44 -9.24
C PHE A 121 -2.86 4.84 -8.65
N LEU A 122 -2.14 4.99 -7.53
CA LEU A 122 -2.00 6.26 -6.85
C LEU A 122 -1.24 7.29 -7.69
N SER A 123 -0.21 6.85 -8.42
CA SER A 123 0.54 7.73 -9.33
C SER A 123 -0.35 8.34 -10.42
N ALA A 124 -1.38 7.63 -10.88
CA ALA A 124 -2.34 8.10 -11.87
C ALA A 124 -3.56 8.82 -11.28
N SER A 125 -3.79 8.71 -9.96
CA SER A 125 -5.06 9.06 -9.33
C SER A 125 -4.91 10.02 -8.15
N LEU A 126 -3.92 10.92 -8.19
CA LEU A 126 -3.67 11.90 -7.12
C LEU A 126 -4.88 12.81 -6.81
N HIS A 127 -5.80 12.97 -7.76
CA HIS A 127 -7.05 13.70 -7.56
C HIS A 127 -8.01 13.01 -6.56
N LEU A 128 -7.78 11.74 -6.21
CA LEU A 128 -8.56 10.99 -5.24
C LEU A 128 -8.02 11.11 -3.80
N LEU A 129 -6.90 11.82 -3.61
CA LEU A 129 -6.40 12.14 -2.28
C LEU A 129 -7.45 12.97 -1.51
N PRO A 130 -7.55 12.79 -0.18
CA PRO A 130 -8.52 13.50 0.63
C PRO A 130 -8.34 15.03 0.58
N ARG A 131 -7.10 15.48 0.33
CA ARG A 131 -6.75 16.88 0.11
C ARG A 131 -5.49 16.98 -0.74
N CYS A 132 -5.25 18.15 -1.33
CA CYS A 132 -3.99 18.44 -2.00
C CYS A 132 -2.87 18.64 -0.95
N PRO A 133 -1.77 17.86 -1.00
CA PRO A 133 -0.64 18.08 -0.12
C PRO A 133 0.10 19.37 -0.49
N ALA A 134 0.63 20.06 0.52
CA ALA A 134 1.48 21.24 0.34
C ALA A 134 2.73 21.10 1.23
N PRO A 135 3.88 21.72 0.88
CA PRO A 135 5.11 21.59 1.65
C PRO A 135 4.97 21.94 3.14
N HIS A 136 4.12 22.91 3.48
CA HIS A 136 3.87 23.35 4.86
C HIS A 136 2.71 22.61 5.54
N CYS A 137 2.05 21.70 4.82
CA CYS A 137 0.94 20.89 5.32
C CYS A 137 1.02 19.51 4.64
N PRO A 138 2.05 18.70 4.95
CA PRO A 138 2.26 17.42 4.30
C PRO A 138 1.09 16.48 4.58
N LEU A 139 0.81 15.54 3.67
CA LEU A 139 -0.19 14.51 3.91
C LEU A 139 0.30 13.55 5.01
N ALA A 140 -0.52 13.30 6.02
CA ALA A 140 -0.23 12.29 7.05
C ALA A 140 -0.77 10.93 6.60
N ILE A 141 0.13 9.98 6.38
CA ILE A 141 -0.20 8.64 5.85
C ILE A 141 0.15 7.58 6.90
N LEU A 142 -0.74 6.61 7.12
CA LEU A 142 -0.44 5.37 7.85
C LEU A 142 -0.52 4.19 6.89
N GLU A 143 0.56 3.42 6.75
CA GLU A 143 0.53 2.12 6.07
C GLU A 143 0.39 0.98 7.08
N LEU A 144 -0.66 0.18 6.94
CA LEU A 144 -0.92 -1.00 7.77
C LEU A 144 -0.36 -2.25 7.10
N GLY A 145 0.43 -3.04 7.83
CA GLY A 145 1.03 -4.27 7.29
C GLY A 145 1.97 -3.95 6.13
N SER A 146 2.93 -3.07 6.40
CA SER A 146 3.81 -2.49 5.37
C SER A 146 4.67 -3.55 4.69
N GLY A 147 5.03 -4.63 5.37
CA GLY A 147 5.94 -5.65 4.89
C GLY A 147 7.30 -5.09 4.48
N THR A 148 7.49 -4.88 3.17
CA THR A 148 8.68 -4.21 2.61
C THR A 148 8.60 -2.68 2.67
N GLY A 149 7.41 -2.10 2.85
CA GLY A 149 7.16 -0.65 2.89
C GLY A 149 7.06 -0.01 1.51
N ALA A 150 6.99 -0.80 0.44
CA ALA A 150 7.04 -0.30 -0.93
C ALA A 150 5.98 0.78 -1.22
N ALA A 151 4.73 0.61 -0.74
CA ALA A 151 3.65 1.56 -1.03
C ALA A 151 3.82 2.89 -0.27
N GLY A 152 4.08 2.84 1.04
CA GLY A 152 4.27 4.03 1.85
C GLY A 152 5.54 4.82 1.49
N LEU A 153 6.65 4.13 1.19
CA LEU A 153 7.90 4.77 0.73
C LEU A 153 7.68 5.55 -0.56
N ALA A 154 7.02 4.93 -1.53
CA ALA A 154 6.68 5.59 -2.78
C ALA A 154 5.76 6.78 -2.60
N LEU A 155 4.75 6.67 -1.74
CA LEU A 155 3.84 7.78 -1.47
C LEU A 155 4.56 8.97 -0.82
N ALA A 156 5.42 8.69 0.16
CA ALA A 156 6.24 9.71 0.79
C ALA A 156 7.23 10.36 -0.18
N ALA A 157 7.76 9.62 -1.16
CA ALA A 157 8.64 10.18 -2.18
C ALA A 157 7.89 10.98 -3.25
N ALA A 158 6.68 10.54 -3.62
CA ALA A 158 5.91 11.13 -4.72
C ALA A 158 5.17 12.41 -4.32
N LEU A 159 4.88 12.58 -3.03
CA LEU A 159 4.07 13.66 -2.49
C LEU A 159 4.77 14.33 -1.30
N PRO A 160 4.52 15.62 -1.02
CA PRO A 160 4.82 16.20 0.27
C PRO A 160 4.00 15.50 1.36
N ALA A 161 4.55 14.45 1.95
CA ALA A 161 3.85 13.55 2.86
C ALA A 161 4.79 13.01 3.94
N HIS A 162 4.22 12.73 5.11
CA HIS A 162 4.84 11.94 6.15
C HIS A 162 4.12 10.60 6.23
N ALA A 163 4.81 9.52 5.86
CA ALA A 163 4.30 8.16 5.96
C ALA A 163 4.80 7.47 7.23
N VAL A 164 3.86 6.96 8.02
CA VAL A 164 4.12 6.05 9.13
C VAL A 164 3.98 4.63 8.58
N LEU A 165 5.10 3.92 8.43
CA LEU A 165 5.12 2.52 8.01
C LEU A 165 4.97 1.66 9.26
N SER A 166 3.92 0.85 9.30
CA SER A 166 3.60 0.01 10.46
C SER A 166 3.50 -1.47 10.10
N ASP A 167 4.05 -2.31 10.98
CA ASP A 167 4.00 -3.77 10.88
C ASP A 167 4.30 -4.42 12.25
N LEU A 168 4.41 -5.74 12.31
CA LEU A 168 4.89 -6.46 13.50
C LEU A 168 6.36 -6.15 13.79
N PRO A 169 6.80 -6.26 15.07
CA PRO A 169 8.18 -5.98 15.46
C PRO A 169 9.25 -6.70 14.61
N ALA A 170 8.97 -7.91 14.13
CA ALA A 170 9.89 -8.70 13.32
C ALA A 170 10.18 -8.09 11.93
N ALA A 171 9.25 -7.32 11.36
CA ALA A 171 9.42 -6.69 10.03
C ALA A 171 10.17 -5.35 10.09
N LEU A 172 10.18 -4.69 11.26
CA LEU A 172 10.73 -3.34 11.40
C LEU A 172 12.20 -3.21 10.98
N PRO A 173 13.12 -4.16 11.27
CA PRO A 173 14.50 -4.06 10.80
C PRO A 173 14.61 -3.94 9.27
N ASN A 174 13.79 -4.70 8.53
CA ASN A 174 13.79 -4.61 7.07
C ASN A 174 13.13 -3.32 6.57
N LEU A 175 12.06 -2.85 7.25
CA LEU A 175 11.43 -1.56 6.93
C LEU A 175 12.40 -0.39 7.15
N HIS A 176 13.16 -0.38 8.24
CA HIS A 176 14.19 0.64 8.50
C HIS A 176 15.29 0.61 7.44
N HIS A 177 15.73 -0.59 7.04
CA HIS A 177 16.70 -0.74 5.94
C HIS A 177 16.14 -0.14 4.64
N ASN A 178 14.91 -0.50 4.26
CA ASN A 178 14.27 0.02 3.05
C ASN A 178 14.02 1.53 3.13
N ALA A 179 13.65 2.08 4.28
CA ALA A 179 13.55 3.53 4.47
C ALA A 179 14.90 4.22 4.25
N SER A 180 15.98 3.64 4.77
CA SER A 180 17.33 4.18 4.62
C SER A 180 17.82 4.17 3.16
N LEU A 181 17.50 3.12 2.39
CA LEU A 181 17.80 3.04 0.96
C LEU A 181 17.15 4.19 0.16
N ASN A 182 16.02 4.70 0.63
CA ASN A 182 15.26 5.76 -0.06
C ASN A 182 15.41 7.14 0.59
N ALA A 183 16.17 7.28 1.68
CA ALA A 183 16.32 8.55 2.40
C ALA A 183 16.77 9.72 1.50
N PRO A 184 17.76 9.58 0.60
CA PRO A 184 18.15 10.69 -0.29
C PRO A 184 17.02 11.16 -1.20
N LEU A 185 16.21 10.23 -1.70
CA LEU A 185 15.07 10.54 -2.54
C LEU A 185 13.96 11.23 -1.74
N LEU A 186 13.63 10.70 -0.55
CA LEU A 186 12.65 11.29 0.36
C LEU A 186 13.01 12.74 0.70
N ASP A 187 14.27 12.98 1.11
CA ASP A 187 14.78 14.31 1.47
C ASP A 187 14.68 15.28 0.29
N SER A 188 15.06 14.85 -0.91
CA SER A 188 15.01 15.68 -2.12
C SER A 188 13.58 16.09 -2.53
N ARG A 189 12.57 15.38 -2.01
CA ARG A 189 11.15 15.57 -2.35
C ARG A 189 10.33 16.16 -1.20
N GLY A 190 10.95 16.42 -0.05
CA GLY A 190 10.26 16.88 1.16
C GLY A 190 9.32 15.82 1.75
N GLY A 191 9.61 14.54 1.46
CA GLY A 191 8.94 13.39 2.05
C GLY A 191 9.59 12.99 3.36
N ALA A 192 8.81 12.44 4.27
CA ALA A 192 9.31 11.89 5.53
C ALA A 192 8.72 10.51 5.79
N VAL A 193 9.48 9.67 6.49
CA VAL A 193 9.05 8.33 6.89
C VAL A 193 9.40 8.07 8.35
N SER A 194 8.47 7.45 9.07
CA SER A 194 8.71 6.84 10.37
C SER A 194 8.27 5.38 10.34
N VAL A 195 8.91 4.55 11.15
CA VAL A 195 8.64 3.11 11.24
C VAL A 195 8.21 2.80 12.67
N VAL A 196 7.08 2.12 12.83
CA VAL A 196 6.48 1.86 14.15
C VAL A 196 5.93 0.43 14.25
N PRO A 197 6.02 -0.22 15.42
CA PRO A 197 5.31 -1.47 15.65
C PRO A 197 3.80 -1.20 15.75
N LEU A 198 3.00 -1.99 15.03
CA LEU A 198 1.54 -1.97 15.14
C LEU A 198 0.94 -3.36 14.93
N PRO A 199 0.97 -4.23 15.94
CA PRO A 199 0.12 -5.42 15.95
C PRO A 199 -1.35 -4.98 15.86
N TRP A 200 -2.07 -5.50 14.88
CA TRP A 200 -3.48 -5.13 14.69
C TRP A 200 -4.31 -5.51 15.92
N GLY A 201 -5.28 -4.66 16.26
CA GLY A 201 -6.17 -4.84 17.41
C GLY A 201 -5.53 -4.54 18.76
N ASP A 202 -4.22 -4.27 18.83
CA ASP A 202 -3.58 -3.89 20.09
C ASP A 202 -3.83 -2.42 20.41
N ALA A 203 -4.67 -2.17 21.44
CA ALA A 203 -5.09 -0.83 21.81
C ALA A 203 -3.91 0.07 22.22
N ALA A 204 -2.93 -0.47 22.96
CA ALA A 204 -1.77 0.30 23.42
C ALA A 204 -0.91 0.77 22.23
N SER A 205 -0.66 -0.11 21.25
CA SER A 205 0.08 0.21 20.04
C SER A 205 -0.66 1.24 19.19
N MET A 206 -1.98 1.10 19.03
CA MET A 206 -2.80 2.09 18.30
C MET A 206 -2.75 3.48 18.94
N GLU A 207 -2.86 3.57 20.28
CA GLU A 207 -2.74 4.83 21.01
C GLU A 207 -1.32 5.41 20.91
N ALA A 208 -0.28 4.58 20.99
CA ALA A 208 1.11 5.01 20.86
C ALA A 208 1.40 5.62 19.48
N VAL A 209 0.78 5.12 18.40
CA VAL A 209 0.93 5.69 17.05
C VAL A 209 0.35 7.11 16.94
N VAL A 210 -0.70 7.43 17.71
CA VAL A 210 -1.35 8.77 17.66
C VAL A 210 -0.88 9.73 18.76
N ALA A 211 -0.22 9.23 19.81
CA ALA A 211 0.23 10.03 20.95
C ALA A 211 1.19 11.19 20.62
N PRO A 212 2.12 11.09 19.64
CA PRO A 212 3.12 12.14 19.39
C PRO A 212 2.59 13.50 18.87
N ALA A 213 1.28 13.71 18.64
CA ALA A 213 0.78 15.05 18.29
C ALA A 213 -0.65 15.38 18.78
N PRO A 214 -0.90 16.60 19.30
CA PRO A 214 -2.24 17.06 19.68
C PRO A 214 -3.17 17.42 18.49
N ALA A 215 -2.75 17.15 17.23
CA ALA A 215 -3.51 17.45 16.00
C ALA A 215 -3.49 16.34 14.93
N SER A 216 -2.84 15.19 15.14
CA SER A 216 -2.62 14.21 14.06
C SER A 216 -3.75 13.20 13.92
N ARG A 217 -4.77 13.55 13.14
CA ARG A 217 -5.51 12.52 12.40
C ARG A 217 -4.72 12.24 11.13
N PHE A 218 -4.51 10.97 10.79
CA PHE A 218 -4.03 10.60 9.45
C PHE A 218 -5.03 11.13 8.42
N ASP A 219 -4.55 11.63 7.29
CA ASP A 219 -5.43 11.95 6.16
C ASP A 219 -5.80 10.66 5.41
N LEU A 220 -4.81 9.77 5.29
CA LEU A 220 -4.87 8.57 4.48
C LEU A 220 -4.34 7.37 5.26
N VAL A 221 -5.10 6.29 5.27
CA VAL A 221 -4.61 4.96 5.63
C VAL A 221 -4.45 4.17 4.34
N VAL A 222 -3.36 3.43 4.19
CA VAL A 222 -3.12 2.53 3.06
C VAL A 222 -2.79 1.13 3.52
N ALA A 223 -3.11 0.13 2.69
CA ALA A 223 -2.70 -1.24 2.91
C ALA A 223 -2.69 -2.04 1.60
N SER A 224 -1.83 -3.05 1.51
CA SER A 224 -1.82 -3.98 0.38
C SER A 224 -1.80 -5.43 0.86
N ASP A 225 -2.75 -6.25 0.39
CA ASP A 225 -2.84 -7.70 0.69
C ASP A 225 -2.91 -8.08 2.18
N VAL A 226 -3.51 -7.22 3.02
CA VAL A 226 -3.64 -7.43 4.47
C VAL A 226 -4.78 -8.40 4.88
N VAL A 227 -5.55 -8.92 3.94
CA VAL A 227 -6.67 -9.85 4.20
C VAL A 227 -6.30 -11.26 3.74
N TYR A 228 -5.54 -11.98 4.57
CA TYR A 228 -5.01 -13.31 4.20
C TYR A 228 -5.36 -14.41 5.22
N TYR A 229 -5.28 -14.16 6.53
CA TYR A 229 -5.73 -15.11 7.57
C TYR A 229 -7.06 -14.71 8.21
N GLU A 230 -7.99 -15.66 8.35
CA GLU A 230 -9.33 -15.42 8.91
C GLU A 230 -9.31 -14.95 10.38
N THR A 231 -8.29 -15.37 11.14
CA THR A 231 -8.05 -14.97 12.53
C THR A 231 -7.65 -13.51 12.66
N LEU A 232 -6.98 -12.95 11.64
CA LEU A 232 -6.55 -11.54 11.61
C LEU A 232 -7.65 -10.57 11.19
N VAL A 233 -8.77 -11.07 10.65
CA VAL A 233 -9.88 -10.22 10.19
C VAL A 233 -10.44 -9.35 11.31
N ASP A 234 -10.64 -9.91 12.50
CA ASP A 234 -11.23 -9.17 13.61
C ASP A 234 -10.27 -8.09 14.16
N PRO A 235 -8.99 -8.39 14.45
CA PRO A 235 -7.98 -7.38 14.80
C PRO A 235 -7.80 -6.27 13.74
N LEU A 236 -7.80 -6.63 12.45
CA LEU A 236 -7.69 -5.64 11.37
C LEU A 236 -8.91 -4.71 11.33
N ILE A 237 -10.13 -5.25 11.49
CA ILE A 237 -11.36 -4.45 11.53
C ILE A 237 -11.36 -3.47 12.72
N GLU A 238 -10.86 -3.90 13.88
CA GLU A 238 -10.69 -3.04 15.04
C GLU A 238 -9.71 -1.90 14.78
N THR A 239 -8.56 -2.23 14.18
CA THR A 239 -7.53 -1.26 13.76
C THR A 239 -8.09 -0.23 12.78
N LEU A 240 -8.78 -0.68 11.74
CA LEU A 240 -9.42 0.22 10.77
C LEU A 240 -10.50 1.08 11.44
N ARG A 241 -11.30 0.52 12.36
CA ARG A 241 -12.29 1.29 13.10
C ARG A 241 -11.64 2.39 13.94
N PHE A 242 -10.43 2.16 14.45
CA PHE A 242 -9.69 3.14 15.25
C PHE A 242 -9.18 4.31 14.41
N PHE A 243 -8.51 4.03 13.29
CA PHE A 243 -7.85 5.05 12.47
C PHE A 243 -8.77 5.70 11.41
N VAL A 244 -9.71 4.94 10.84
CA VAL A 244 -10.58 5.41 9.74
C VAL A 244 -11.85 6.04 10.32
N LYS A 245 -11.75 7.29 10.79
CA LYS A 245 -12.84 8.08 11.40
C LYS A 245 -12.93 9.47 10.79
N GLY A 246 -14.11 10.08 10.75
CA GLY A 246 -14.26 11.44 10.21
C GLY A 246 -13.93 11.48 8.70
N GLU A 247 -12.98 12.32 8.31
CA GLU A 247 -12.59 12.53 6.90
C GLU A 247 -11.46 11.60 6.43
N VAL A 248 -10.92 10.74 7.32
CA VAL A 248 -9.86 9.80 6.95
C VAL A 248 -10.35 8.84 5.88
N VAL A 249 -9.57 8.73 4.80
CA VAL A 249 -9.80 7.76 3.71
C VAL A 249 -8.90 6.55 3.94
N PHE A 250 -9.44 5.34 3.75
CA PHE A 250 -8.62 4.13 3.67
C PHE A 250 -8.61 3.58 2.24
N LEU A 251 -7.42 3.40 1.67
CA LEU A 251 -7.21 2.77 0.38
C LEU A 251 -6.56 1.41 0.55
N MET A 252 -7.17 0.39 -0.02
CA MET A 252 -6.69 -0.98 0.07
C MET A 252 -6.55 -1.56 -1.31
N ALA A 253 -5.35 -2.01 -1.69
CA ALA A 253 -5.22 -2.93 -2.81
C ALA A 253 -5.27 -4.37 -2.28
N HIS A 254 -6.09 -5.21 -2.89
CA HIS A 254 -6.28 -6.58 -2.42
C HIS A 254 -6.53 -7.54 -3.56
N LEU A 255 -5.78 -8.64 -3.57
CA LEU A 255 -5.99 -9.77 -4.45
C LEU A 255 -6.83 -10.81 -3.70
N ARG A 256 -8.03 -11.05 -4.21
CA ARG A 256 -9.00 -11.98 -3.61
C ARG A 256 -8.55 -13.43 -3.83
N ARG A 257 -8.07 -14.06 -2.75
CA ARG A 257 -7.60 -15.45 -2.75
C ARG A 257 -8.60 -16.39 -2.07
N TRP A 258 -9.19 -15.95 -0.96
CA TRP A 258 -9.92 -16.81 -0.04
C TRP A 258 -11.34 -16.33 0.18
N LYS A 259 -12.30 -16.94 -0.53
CA LYS A 259 -13.73 -16.56 -0.48
C LYS A 259 -14.29 -16.45 0.94
N ARG A 260 -13.88 -17.32 1.86
CA ARG A 260 -14.33 -17.30 3.27
C ARG A 260 -13.78 -16.09 4.02
N THR A 261 -12.46 -15.90 4.02
CA THR A 261 -11.76 -14.76 4.64
C THR A 261 -12.27 -13.44 4.07
N ASP A 262 -12.33 -13.33 2.74
CA ASP A 262 -12.86 -12.14 2.03
C ASP A 262 -14.30 -11.84 2.46
N LYS A 263 -15.18 -12.85 2.47
CA LYS A 263 -16.57 -12.68 2.88
C LYS A 263 -16.67 -12.19 4.32
N LYS A 264 -15.85 -12.73 5.23
CA LYS A 264 -15.82 -12.31 6.64
C LYS A 264 -15.38 -10.84 6.76
N PHE A 265 -14.25 -10.47 6.15
CA PHE A 265 -13.71 -9.12 6.19
C PHE A 265 -14.69 -8.10 5.61
N PHE A 266 -15.09 -8.26 4.35
CA PHE A 266 -15.98 -7.30 3.70
C PHE A 266 -17.38 -7.27 4.34
N GLY A 267 -17.85 -8.40 4.89
CA GLY A 267 -19.10 -8.46 5.65
C GLY A 267 -19.08 -7.62 6.93
N LYS A 268 -17.94 -7.55 7.62
CA LYS A 268 -17.73 -6.69 8.80
C LYS A 268 -17.45 -5.24 8.39
N ALA A 269 -16.55 -5.01 7.43
CA ALA A 269 -16.18 -3.68 6.96
C ALA A 269 -17.41 -2.89 6.44
N ARG A 270 -18.32 -3.51 5.69
CA ARG A 270 -19.55 -2.86 5.20
C ARG A 270 -20.48 -2.37 6.29
N LYS A 271 -20.37 -2.87 7.52
CA LYS A 271 -21.16 -2.36 8.66
C LYS A 271 -20.62 -1.02 9.16
N LEU A 272 -19.33 -0.77 9.00
CA LEU A 272 -18.61 0.39 9.55
C LEU A 272 -18.32 1.47 8.49
N PHE A 273 -18.06 1.05 7.25
CA PHE A 273 -17.54 1.90 6.18
C PHE A 273 -18.44 1.85 4.94
N ASN A 274 -18.46 2.95 4.19
CA ASN A 274 -18.82 2.91 2.76
C ASN A 274 -17.61 2.35 2.01
N ILE A 275 -17.84 1.45 1.05
CA ILE A 275 -16.78 0.79 0.30
C ILE A 275 -17.06 0.96 -1.19
N GLU A 276 -16.10 1.53 -1.90
CA GLU A 276 -16.14 1.76 -3.34
C GLU A 276 -14.98 1.00 -4.00
N VAL A 277 -15.20 0.47 -5.21
CA VAL A 277 -14.12 -0.04 -6.05
C VAL A 277 -13.64 1.11 -6.92
N LEU A 278 -12.35 1.39 -6.88
CA LEU A 278 -11.74 2.46 -7.66
C LEU A 278 -11.02 1.94 -8.92
N HIS A 279 -10.45 0.73 -8.84
CA HIS A 279 -9.67 0.15 -9.93
C HIS A 279 -9.62 -1.36 -9.82
N GLU A 280 -9.62 -2.05 -10.95
CA GLU A 280 -9.39 -3.50 -11.02
C GLU A 280 -8.33 -3.76 -12.09
N ASP A 281 -7.23 -4.40 -11.68
CA ASP A 281 -6.26 -4.91 -12.63
C ASP A 281 -6.81 -6.15 -13.34
N PRO A 282 -6.35 -6.43 -14.58
CA PRO A 282 -6.62 -7.71 -15.21
C PRO A 282 -6.06 -8.86 -14.35
N PRO A 283 -6.64 -10.08 -14.45
CA PRO A 283 -6.08 -11.24 -13.79
C PRO A 283 -4.63 -11.48 -14.19
N LEU A 284 -3.79 -11.79 -13.20
CA LEU A 284 -2.44 -12.27 -13.44
C LEU A 284 -2.50 -13.69 -14.04
N GLU A 285 -1.44 -14.09 -14.73
CA GLU A 285 -1.37 -15.43 -15.33
C GLU A 285 -1.59 -16.53 -14.27
N GLY A 286 -2.52 -17.43 -14.55
CA GLY A 286 -2.93 -18.49 -13.60
C GLY A 286 -3.90 -18.05 -12.50
N TRP A 287 -4.30 -16.79 -12.43
CA TRP A 287 -5.27 -16.26 -11.46
C TRP A 287 -6.62 -15.96 -12.12
N ARG A 288 -7.71 -16.10 -11.35
CA ARG A 288 -9.07 -15.78 -11.85
C ARG A 288 -9.40 -14.29 -11.79
N HIS A 289 -8.74 -13.57 -10.90
CA HIS A 289 -9.01 -12.17 -10.59
C HIS A 289 -7.68 -11.43 -10.48
N GLY A 290 -7.66 -10.16 -10.88
CA GLY A 290 -6.53 -9.27 -10.59
C GLY A 290 -6.70 -8.60 -9.22
N PRO A 291 -5.64 -7.92 -8.73
CA PRO A 291 -5.77 -7.05 -7.57
C PRO A 291 -6.80 -5.94 -7.81
N VAL A 292 -7.57 -5.63 -6.76
CA VAL A 292 -8.60 -4.59 -6.79
C VAL A 292 -8.24 -3.51 -5.78
N VAL A 293 -8.34 -2.23 -6.19
CA VAL A 293 -8.18 -1.07 -5.30
C VAL A 293 -9.56 -0.64 -4.79
N TYR A 294 -9.71 -0.67 -3.48
CA TYR A 294 -10.91 -0.28 -2.76
C TYR A 294 -10.68 1.02 -2.01
N ARG A 295 -11.72 1.84 -1.92
CA ARG A 295 -11.81 3.01 -1.05
C ARG A 295 -12.81 2.79 0.06
N PHE A 296 -12.41 3.12 1.27
CA PHE A 296 -13.23 3.05 2.47
C PHE A 296 -13.34 4.42 3.10
N THR A 297 -14.55 4.82 3.46
CA THR A 297 -14.81 6.05 4.25
C THR A 297 -15.73 5.73 5.42
N ALA A 298 -15.53 6.39 6.56
CA ALA A 298 -16.39 6.23 7.72
C ALA A 298 -17.86 6.56 7.39
N LYS A 299 -18.80 5.72 7.85
CA LYS A 299 -20.23 6.04 7.74
C LYS A 299 -20.58 7.19 8.69
N LYS A 300 -21.38 8.14 8.23
CA LYS A 300 -21.97 9.17 9.09
C LYS A 300 -22.83 8.47 10.16
N GLN A 301 -22.45 8.60 11.42
CA GLN A 301 -23.30 8.14 12.51
C GLN A 301 -24.57 8.99 12.48
N HIS A 302 -25.70 8.38 12.10
CA HIS A 302 -26.99 9.01 12.34
C HIS A 302 -27.17 9.00 13.85
N GLY A 303 -27.02 10.17 14.47
CA GLY A 303 -27.19 10.33 15.90
C GLY A 303 -28.52 9.69 16.31
N ARG A 304 -28.44 8.64 17.13
CA ARG A 304 -29.57 8.27 17.98
C ARG A 304 -29.71 9.42 18.97
N ARG A 305 -30.59 10.37 18.63
CA ARG A 305 -31.20 11.27 19.60
C ARG A 305 -32.00 10.44 20.61
#